data_AF-A0A7J6DHK4-F1
#
_entry.id   AF-A0A7J6DHK4-F1
#
_cell.length_a   1.000
_cell.length_b   1.000
_cell.length_c   1.000
_cell.angle_alpha   90.00
_cell.angle_beta   90.00
_cell.angle_gamma   90.00
#
_symmetry.space_group_name_H-M   'P 1'
#
loop_
_entity.id
_entity.type
_entity.pdbx_description
1 polymer ?
#
loop_
_entity_poly.entity_id
_entity_poly.type
_entity_poly.pdbx_seq_one_letter_code
_entity_poly.pdbx_strand_id
1 'polypeptide(L)'
;MKQGHTVKQMAKILGCSSSFLYRKSKLLGIPLRKLQTQVTVEELTQHVTRLHSLYPNTGSEIMRGLLRAEGLFVQRRRVRKVLTHIDPTAAARRWSGAIARRVYHVPHPNSLWHIDGNMRLIR
;
A
#
# COMPACT_ATOMS: atom_id res chain seq x y z
N MET A 1 19.84 -2.28 0.36
CA MET A 1 19.98 -0.97 -0.33
C MET A 1 19.34 0.11 0.51
N LYS A 2 20.12 0.92 1.23
CA LYS A 2 19.63 1.96 2.17
C LYS A 2 19.29 3.31 1.48
N GLN A 3 19.71 3.53 0.24
CA GLN A 3 19.61 4.84 -0.44
C GLN A 3 18.38 5.04 -1.34
N GLY A 4 17.40 4.12 -1.37
CA GLY A 4 16.09 4.39 -2.02
C GLY A 4 16.07 4.66 -3.54
N HIS A 5 17.22 4.63 -4.23
CA HIS A 5 17.27 4.86 -5.67
C HIS A 5 16.58 3.75 -6.46
N THR A 6 15.77 4.15 -7.44
CA THR A 6 15.20 3.21 -8.40
C THR A 6 16.30 2.67 -9.33
N VAL A 7 16.13 1.47 -9.88
CA VAL A 7 17.07 0.89 -10.86
C VAL A 7 17.28 1.85 -12.04
N LYS A 8 16.25 2.60 -12.43
CA LYS A 8 16.33 3.62 -13.50
C LYS A 8 17.21 4.81 -13.12
N GLN A 9 17.13 5.28 -11.87
CA GLN A 9 18.04 6.33 -11.37
C GLN A 9 19.47 5.83 -11.28
N MET A 10 19.68 4.61 -10.76
CA MET A 10 21.00 3.99 -10.73
C MET A 10 21.60 3.87 -12.13
N ALA A 11 20.80 3.43 -13.11
CA ALA A 11 21.21 3.31 -14.50
C ALA A 11 21.67 4.66 -15.07
N LYS A 12 20.94 5.75 -14.76
CA LYS A 12 21.31 7.10 -15.17
C LYS A 12 22.62 7.58 -14.52
N ILE A 13 22.77 7.35 -13.21
CA ILE A 13 23.98 7.75 -12.46
C ILE A 13 25.21 6.97 -12.95
N LEU A 14 25.04 5.68 -13.23
CA LEU A 14 26.12 4.77 -13.64
C LEU A 14 26.40 4.78 -15.16
N GLY A 15 25.65 5.56 -15.94
CA GLY A 15 25.82 5.61 -17.40
C GLY A 15 25.55 4.30 -18.12
N CYS A 16 24.71 3.42 -17.56
CA CYS A 16 24.44 2.08 -18.12
C CYS A 16 22.94 1.86 -18.37
N SER A 17 22.60 0.82 -19.15
CA SER A 17 21.20 0.45 -19.33
C SER A 17 20.59 -0.16 -18.05
N SER A 18 19.29 0.04 -17.82
CA SER A 18 18.59 -0.61 -16.70
C SER A 18 18.67 -2.14 -16.80
N SER A 19 18.64 -2.68 -18.02
CA SER A 19 18.78 -4.11 -18.31
C SER A 19 20.14 -4.68 -17.86
N PHE A 20 21.20 -3.88 -17.97
CA PHE A 20 22.52 -4.27 -17.44
C PHE A 20 22.47 -4.44 -15.91
N LEU A 21 21.87 -3.50 -15.19
CA LEU A 21 21.74 -3.57 -13.74
C LEU A 21 20.88 -4.75 -13.29
N TYR A 22 19.73 -5.01 -13.94
CA TYR A 22 18.91 -6.19 -13.62
C TYR A 22 19.69 -7.49 -13.81
N ARG A 23 20.44 -7.61 -14.90
CA ARG A 23 21.24 -8.80 -15.21
C ARG A 23 22.38 -9.01 -14.22
N LYS A 24 23.15 -7.95 -13.92
CA LYS A 24 24.25 -8.00 -12.95
C LYS A 24 23.76 -8.26 -11.54
N SER A 25 22.66 -7.62 -11.13
CA SER A 25 22.08 -7.86 -9.80
C SER A 25 21.61 -9.31 -9.65
N LYS A 26 21.01 -9.89 -10.70
CA LYS A 26 20.63 -11.31 -10.71
C LYS A 26 21.86 -12.22 -10.60
N LEU A 27 22.91 -11.94 -11.38
CA LEU A 27 24.16 -12.71 -11.37
C LEU A 27 24.86 -12.66 -10.01
N LEU A 28 24.81 -11.51 -9.34
CA LEU A 28 25.40 -11.29 -8.01
C LEU A 28 24.47 -11.71 -6.85
N GLY A 29 23.26 -12.20 -7.13
CA GLY A 29 22.29 -12.58 -6.10
C GLY A 29 21.75 -11.40 -5.28
N ILE A 30 21.89 -10.16 -5.76
CA ILE A 30 21.44 -8.96 -5.04
C ILE A 30 19.94 -8.73 -5.34
N PRO A 31 19.05 -8.76 -4.33
CA PRO A 31 17.64 -8.53 -4.53
C PRO A 31 17.35 -7.03 -4.76
N LEU A 32 16.91 -6.67 -5.96
CA LEU A 32 16.53 -5.29 -6.31
C LEU A 32 15.14 -4.89 -5.77
N ARG A 33 14.29 -5.86 -5.45
CA ARG A 33 13.02 -5.62 -4.76
C ARG A 33 13.16 -6.09 -3.32
N LYS A 34 12.56 -5.33 -2.40
CA LYS A 34 12.34 -5.82 -1.03
C LYS A 34 11.49 -7.08 -1.11
N LEU A 35 12.07 -8.19 -0.70
CA LEU A 35 11.36 -9.45 -0.56
C LEU A 35 10.31 -9.30 0.54
N GLN A 36 9.23 -10.06 0.42
CA GLN A 36 8.26 -10.14 1.50
C GLN A 36 8.96 -10.74 2.72
N THR A 37 8.76 -10.12 3.88
CA THR A 37 9.32 -10.65 5.12
C THR A 37 8.63 -11.98 5.40
N GLN A 38 9.43 -13.03 5.65
CA GLN A 38 8.91 -14.30 6.15
C GLN A 38 8.53 -14.06 7.61
N VAL A 39 7.22 -13.90 7.84
CA VAL A 39 6.62 -13.65 9.16
C VAL A 39 5.54 -14.69 9.34
N THR A 40 5.45 -15.29 10.52
CA THR A 40 4.39 -16.27 10.85
C THR A 40 3.02 -15.59 10.93
N VAL A 41 1.95 -16.36 11.07
CA VAL A 41 0.61 -15.76 11.19
C VAL A 41 0.44 -15.15 12.58
N GLU A 42 1.03 -15.78 13.58
CA GLU A 42 1.01 -15.43 14.99
C GLU A 42 1.74 -14.11 15.23
N GLU A 43 2.99 -14.00 14.74
CA GLU A 43 3.77 -12.76 14.80
C GLU A 43 3.04 -11.61 14.10
N LEU A 44 2.52 -11.86 12.89
CA LEU A 44 1.77 -10.85 12.17
C LEU A 44 0.54 -10.38 12.94
N THR A 45 -0.16 -11.31 13.60
CA THR A 45 -1.33 -10.99 14.42
C THR A 45 -0.94 -10.13 15.61
N GLN A 46 0.14 -10.46 16.31
CA GLN A 46 0.65 -9.65 17.43
C GLN A 46 1.00 -8.22 17.00
N HIS A 47 1.74 -8.06 15.89
CA HIS A 47 2.08 -6.73 15.36
C HIS A 47 0.84 -5.94 14.95
N VAL A 48 -0.09 -6.57 14.23
CA VAL A 48 -1.32 -5.89 13.77
C VAL A 48 -2.23 -5.54 14.95
N THR A 49 -2.37 -6.39 15.96
CA THR A 49 -3.16 -6.10 17.17
C THR A 49 -2.58 -4.90 17.92
N ARG A 50 -1.25 -4.87 18.13
CA ARG A 50 -0.57 -3.73 18.75
C ARG A 50 -0.80 -2.44 17.95
N LEU A 51 -0.58 -2.47 16.64
CA LEU A 51 -0.78 -1.29 15.79
C LEU A 51 -2.25 -0.86 15.70
N HIS A 52 -3.18 -1.81 15.71
CA HIS A 52 -4.61 -1.51 15.71
C HIS A 52 -5.01 -0.81 17.03
N SER A 53 -4.49 -1.25 18.17
CA SER A 53 -4.74 -0.56 19.46
C SER A 53 -4.29 0.90 19.47
N LEU A 54 -3.19 1.23 18.76
CA LEU A 54 -2.70 2.60 18.62
C LEU A 54 -3.48 3.41 17.57
N TYR A 55 -3.98 2.75 16.53
CA TYR A 55 -4.62 3.38 15.38
C TYR A 55 -5.93 2.65 14.99
N PRO A 56 -7.00 2.77 15.80
CA PRO A 56 -8.18 1.89 15.73
C PRO A 56 -8.98 1.95 14.42
N ASN A 57 -8.94 3.07 13.71
CA ASN A 57 -9.73 3.27 12.48
C ASN A 57 -8.94 2.96 11.20
N THR A 58 -7.83 2.24 11.34
CA THR A 58 -6.84 2.07 10.26
C THR A 58 -7.24 1.03 9.21
N GLY A 59 -7.20 1.47 7.95
CA GLY A 59 -7.35 0.66 6.75
C GLY A 59 -6.24 -0.37 6.55
N SER A 60 -6.50 -1.45 5.81
CA SER A 60 -5.46 -2.42 5.41
C SER A 60 -4.25 -1.80 4.69
N GLU A 61 -4.44 -0.67 3.98
CA GLU A 61 -3.36 0.05 3.30
C GLU A 61 -2.46 0.79 4.28
N ILE A 62 -3.07 1.55 5.19
CA ILE A 62 -2.34 2.31 6.22
C ILE A 62 -1.67 1.34 7.19
N MET A 63 -2.34 0.26 7.61
CA MET A 63 -1.75 -0.79 8.44
C MET A 63 -0.52 -1.41 7.78
N ARG A 64 -0.58 -1.67 6.47
CA ARG A 64 0.60 -2.14 5.71
C ARG A 64 1.70 -1.07 5.64
N GLY A 65 1.35 0.21 5.62
CA GLY A 65 2.30 1.32 5.73
C GLY A 65 3.03 1.32 7.08
N LEU A 66 2.28 1.17 8.18
CA LEU A 66 2.82 1.06 9.53
C LEU A 66 3.76 -0.15 9.68
N LEU A 67 3.32 -1.33 9.22
CA LEU A 67 4.15 -2.54 9.21
C LEU A 67 5.46 -2.32 8.41
N ARG A 68 5.40 -1.61 7.28
CA ARG A 68 6.60 -1.27 6.50
C ARG A 68 7.54 -0.32 7.22
N ALA A 69 7.00 0.61 8.02
CA ALA A 69 7.80 1.49 8.87
C ALA A 69 8.55 0.68 9.95
N GLU A 70 7.96 -0.43 10.42
CA GLU A 70 8.60 -1.41 11.31
C GLU A 70 9.51 -2.42 10.58
N GLY A 71 9.69 -2.27 9.26
CA GLY A 71 10.53 -3.17 8.45
C GLY A 71 9.84 -4.46 8.00
N LEU A 72 8.55 -4.63 8.26
CA LEU A 72 7.75 -5.80 7.88
C LEU A 72 7.06 -5.58 6.52
N PHE A 73 7.51 -6.32 5.51
CA PHE A 73 6.98 -6.27 4.14
C PHE A 73 5.99 -7.40 3.91
N VAL A 74 4.72 -7.16 4.26
CA VAL A 74 3.67 -8.18 4.21
C VAL A 74 2.67 -7.93 3.08
N GLN A 75 2.13 -9.00 2.49
CA GLN A 75 1.09 -8.94 1.47
C GLN A 75 -0.20 -8.30 2.00
N ARG A 76 -0.86 -7.48 1.18
CA ARG A 76 -2.17 -6.87 1.51
C ARG A 76 -3.19 -7.90 1.98
N ARG A 77 -3.26 -9.06 1.29
CA ARG A 77 -4.21 -10.14 1.61
C ARG A 77 -4.06 -10.64 3.04
N ARG A 78 -2.81 -10.83 3.50
CA ARG A 78 -2.51 -11.32 4.85
C ARG A 78 -2.92 -10.30 5.91
N VAL A 79 -2.55 -9.03 5.72
CA VAL A 79 -2.95 -7.93 6.62
C VAL A 79 -4.47 -7.80 6.70
N ARG A 80 -5.17 -7.87 5.56
CA ARG A 80 -6.64 -7.82 5.52
C ARG A 80 -7.27 -8.98 6.28
N LYS A 81 -6.78 -10.21 6.10
CA LYS A 81 -7.28 -11.39 6.85
C LYS A 81 -7.15 -11.21 8.36
N VAL A 82 -5.97 -10.79 8.82
CA VAL A 82 -5.70 -10.56 10.25
C VAL A 82 -6.59 -9.44 10.80
N LEU A 83 -6.70 -8.30 10.10
CA LEU A 83 -7.58 -7.20 10.52
C LEU A 83 -9.06 -7.60 10.59
N THR A 84 -9.54 -8.42 9.65
CA THR A 84 -10.92 -8.94 9.70
C THR A 84 -11.12 -9.89 10.88
N HIS A 85 -10.07 -10.58 11.33
CA HIS A 85 -10.14 -11.46 12.49
C HIS A 85 -10.11 -10.68 13.81
N ILE A 86 -9.27 -9.65 13.90
CA ILE A 86 -9.14 -8.80 15.10
C ILE A 86 -10.39 -7.92 15.30
N ASP A 87 -10.89 -7.31 14.22
CA ASP A 87 -12.05 -6.43 14.26
C ASP A 87 -12.99 -6.68 13.08
N PRO A 88 -13.84 -7.72 13.20
CA PRO A 88 -14.81 -8.05 12.17
C PRO A 88 -15.84 -6.93 11.98
N THR A 89 -16.15 -6.17 13.04
CA THR A 89 -17.15 -5.09 12.98
C THR A 89 -16.68 -3.90 12.15
N ALA A 90 -15.44 -3.45 12.36
CA ALA A 90 -14.85 -2.38 11.54
C ALA A 90 -14.53 -2.86 10.13
N ALA A 91 -14.21 -4.15 9.94
CA ALA A 91 -14.11 -4.72 8.59
C ALA A 91 -15.45 -4.69 7.86
N ALA A 92 -16.53 -5.15 8.51
CA ALA A 92 -17.88 -5.13 7.97
C ALA A 92 -18.34 -3.70 7.65
N ARG A 93 -18.16 -2.75 8.58
CA ARG A 93 -18.52 -1.33 8.39
C ARG A 93 -17.86 -0.70 7.15
N ARG A 94 -16.59 -1.05 6.90
CA ARG A 94 -15.86 -0.58 5.71
C ARG A 94 -16.35 -1.20 4.41
N TRP A 95 -16.95 -2.39 4.45
CA TRP A 95 -17.53 -3.04 3.27
C TRP A 95 -19.00 -2.66 3.06
N SER A 96 -19.73 -2.39 4.15
CA SER A 96 -21.13 -1.97 4.13
C SER A 96 -21.31 -0.50 3.81
N GLY A 97 -20.24 0.31 3.87
CA GLY A 97 -20.23 1.69 3.43
C GLY A 97 -20.41 1.78 1.91
N ALA A 98 -21.65 1.68 1.44
CA ALA A 98 -22.00 2.06 0.09
C ALA A 98 -21.79 3.58 -0.03
N ILE A 99 -21.01 4.01 -1.02
CA ILE A 99 -20.95 5.43 -1.38
C ILE A 99 -22.36 5.81 -1.83
N ALA A 100 -23.03 6.67 -1.07
CA ALA A 100 -24.30 7.26 -1.47
C ALA A 100 -24.04 8.12 -2.71
N ARG A 101 -24.32 7.55 -3.90
CA ARG A 101 -24.21 8.29 -5.15
C ARG A 101 -25.41 9.23 -5.24
N ARG A 102 -25.12 10.51 -5.44
CA ARG A 102 -26.15 11.53 -5.68
C ARG A 102 -26.69 11.33 -7.09
N VAL A 103 -28.01 11.31 -7.21
CA VAL A 103 -28.71 11.40 -8.50
C VAL A 103 -28.97 12.88 -8.76
N TYR A 104 -28.55 13.35 -9.92
CA TYR A 104 -28.72 14.75 -10.31
C TYR A 104 -29.72 14.85 -11.44
N HIS A 105 -30.69 15.74 -11.29
CA HIS A 105 -31.59 16.14 -12.36
C HIS A 105 -31.14 17.51 -12.85
N VAL A 106 -30.70 17.58 -14.11
CA VAL A 106 -30.15 18.80 -14.72
C VAL A 106 -31.01 19.21 -15.91
N PRO A 107 -31.28 20.50 -16.11
CA PRO A 107 -32.20 20.96 -17.15
C PRO A 107 -31.58 20.87 -18.56
N HIS A 108 -30.27 21.02 -18.69
CA HIS A 108 -29.56 21.00 -19.98
C HIS A 108 -28.16 20.37 -19.85
N PRO A 109 -27.55 19.90 -20.95
CA PRO A 109 -26.14 19.53 -20.98
C PRO A 109 -25.26 20.66 -20.41
N ASN A 110 -24.19 20.28 -19.70
CA ASN A 110 -23.24 21.22 -19.07
C ASN A 110 -23.79 22.08 -17.90
N SER A 111 -25.01 21.82 -17.42
CA SER A 111 -25.58 22.57 -16.27
C SER A 111 -25.03 22.13 -14.91
N LEU A 112 -24.25 21.05 -14.83
CA LEU A 112 -23.64 20.54 -13.60
C LEU A 112 -22.19 20.16 -13.85
N TRP A 113 -21.32 20.62 -12.94
CA TRP A 113 -19.90 20.30 -12.94
C TRP A 113 -19.55 19.61 -11.63
N HIS A 114 -18.97 18.43 -11.73
CA HIS A 114 -18.34 17.76 -10.61
C HIS A 114 -16.85 18.09 -10.59
N ILE A 115 -16.39 18.64 -9.49
CA ILE A 115 -14.96 18.86 -9.25
C ILE A 115 -14.48 17.73 -8.35
N ASP A 116 -13.63 16.84 -8.88
CA ASP A 116 -12.99 15.78 -8.10
C ASP A 116 -11.53 16.14 -7.82
N GLY A 117 -11.15 16.06 -6.55
CA GLY A 117 -9.81 16.36 -6.08
C GLY A 117 -8.94 15.10 -6.06
N ASN A 118 -8.00 14.97 -7.01
CA ASN A 118 -7.05 13.86 -6.98
C ASN A 118 -5.84 14.19 -6.10
N MET A 119 -5.92 13.85 -4.82
CA MET A 119 -4.85 14.06 -3.83
C MET A 119 -3.52 13.37 -4.18
N ARG A 120 -3.48 12.43 -5.14
CA ARG A 120 -2.22 11.81 -5.60
C ARG A 120 -1.42 12.68 -6.57
N LEU A 121 -2.00 13.74 -7.11
CA LEU A 121 -1.35 14.66 -8.05
C LEU A 121 -0.72 15.89 -7.36
N ILE A 122 -0.94 16.05 -6.06
CA ILE A 122 -0.30 17.09 -5.25
C ILE A 122 1.17 16.68 -5.08
N ARG A 123 2.08 17.55 -5.54
CA ARG A 123 3.52 17.29 -5.63
C ARG A 123 4.29 18.03 -4.55
#